data_AF-A0A0F9QAV3-F1
#
_entry.id   AF-A0A0F9QAV3-F1
#
_cell.length_a   1.000
_cell.length_b   1.000
_cell.length_c   1.000
_cell.angle_alpha   90.00
_cell.angle_beta   90.00
_cell.angle_gamma   90.00
#
_symmetry.space_group_name_H-M   'P 1'
#
loop_
_entity.id
_entity.type
_entity.pdbx_description
1 polymer ?
#
loop_
_entity_poly.entity_id
_entity_poly.type
_entity_poly.pdbx_seq_one_letter_code
_entity_poly.pdbx_strand_id
1 'polypeptide(L)'
;MSEKLTQDVQDIVDGIFKQKEEKAMRKETEEALNKSAKKINELAASLEAKESELSELGNKVEELESTVAGLSDKISELETEKSDLGKEKAEFDSVKEELSKKVEAAEEELGNMKKDQLAKARFTELTEAGIAALDEKAIEDQISKIREMEDEVFEAYKAERVELRKSIVAELEASSDDDPDAAAKLKAEEDAAAAKLKEEEEAAAGSDEPIEPMRAVAAALNLETAPSEDMVSKYKELGKAMAKKYEQKSE
;
A
#
# COMPACT_ATOMS: atom_id res chain seq x y z
N MET A 1 82.30 107.32 9.67
CA MET A 1 81.09 106.78 9.00
C MET A 1 81.21 105.28 8.66
N SER A 2 82.12 104.51 9.27
CA SER A 2 82.56 103.22 8.71
C SER A 2 82.30 101.97 9.56
N GLU A 3 81.79 102.07 10.78
CA GLU A 3 81.57 100.88 11.65
C GLU A 3 80.08 100.59 11.87
N LYS A 4 79.31 101.63 12.20
CA LYS A 4 77.85 101.52 12.38
C LYS A 4 77.13 101.04 11.11
N LEU A 5 77.51 101.58 9.95
CA LEU A 5 76.95 101.17 8.67
C LEU A 5 77.25 99.70 8.35
N THR A 6 78.42 99.22 8.77
CA THR A 6 78.88 97.84 8.54
C THR A 6 78.13 96.87 9.45
N GLN A 7 77.91 97.25 10.71
CA GLN A 7 77.07 96.51 11.64
C GLN A 7 75.61 96.45 11.17
N ASP A 8 75.03 97.58 10.75
CA ASP A 8 73.66 97.65 10.24
C ASP A 8 73.49 96.77 8.98
N VAL A 9 74.48 96.76 8.08
CA VAL A 9 74.47 95.88 6.90
C VAL A 9 74.57 94.41 7.31
N GLN A 10 75.42 94.07 8.28
CA GLN A 10 75.58 92.71 8.75
C GLN A 10 74.30 92.18 9.42
N ASP A 11 73.66 92.99 10.26
CA ASP A 11 72.38 92.65 10.91
C ASP A 11 71.24 92.46 9.89
N ILE A 12 71.20 93.29 8.83
CA ILE A 12 70.23 93.14 7.73
C ILE A 12 70.49 91.83 6.97
N VAL A 13 71.75 91.52 6.65
CA VAL A 13 72.12 90.30 5.92
C VAL A 13 71.75 89.06 6.75
N ASP A 14 72.08 89.04 8.05
CA ASP A 14 71.72 87.94 8.95
C ASP A 14 70.20 87.80 9.10
N GLY A 15 69.47 88.91 9.15
CA GLY A 15 68.01 88.94 9.14
C GLY A 15 67.41 88.31 7.87
N ILE A 16 67.98 88.62 6.70
CA ILE A 16 67.56 88.05 5.41
C ILE A 16 67.82 86.54 5.37
N PHE A 17 68.98 86.08 5.85
CA PHE A 17 69.28 84.64 5.89
C PHE A 17 68.34 83.88 6.83
N LYS A 18 68.08 84.40 8.04
CA LYS A 18 67.11 83.82 8.99
C LYS A 18 65.70 83.75 8.39
N GLN A 19 65.23 84.82 7.75
CA GLN A 19 63.93 84.82 7.08
C GLN A 19 63.85 83.82 5.93
N LYS A 20 64.93 83.67 5.16
CA LYS A 20 65.00 82.71 4.06
C LYS A 20 64.96 81.27 4.57
N GLU A 21 65.71 80.98 5.63
CA GLU A 21 65.73 79.67 6.30
C GLU A 21 64.36 79.35 6.90
N GLU A 22 63.74 80.30 7.62
CA GLU A 22 62.40 80.13 8.18
C GLU A 22 61.35 79.87 7.08
N LYS A 23 61.42 80.59 5.95
CA LYS A 23 60.52 80.36 4.82
C LYS A 23 60.73 78.98 4.18
N ALA A 24 61.97 78.50 4.11
CA ALA A 24 62.27 77.16 3.60
C ALA A 24 61.68 76.08 4.53
N MET A 25 61.87 76.22 5.85
CA MET A 25 61.30 75.31 6.86
C MET A 25 59.77 75.31 6.82
N ARG A 26 59.14 76.47 6.69
CA ARG A 26 57.68 76.59 6.53
C ARG A 26 57.18 75.87 5.28
N LYS A 27 57.90 76.01 4.16
CA LYS A 27 57.53 75.32 2.92
C LYS A 27 57.64 73.80 3.04
N GLU A 28 58.72 73.30 3.64
CA GLU A 28 58.93 71.87 3.87
C GLU A 28 57.85 71.28 4.80
N THR A 29 57.51 71.99 5.88
CA THR A 29 56.43 71.58 6.79
C THR A 29 55.07 71.58 6.11
N GLU A 30 54.77 72.56 5.25
CA GLU A 30 53.53 72.59 4.45
C GLU A 30 53.45 71.43 3.45
N GLU A 31 54.55 71.09 2.78
CA GLU A 31 54.62 69.93 1.88
C GLU A 31 54.42 68.61 2.65
N ALA A 32 55.02 68.46 3.83
CA ALA A 32 54.84 67.30 4.69
C ALA A 32 53.38 67.17 5.18
N LEU A 33 52.78 68.28 5.61
CA LEU A 33 51.37 68.33 6.02
C LEU A 33 50.45 67.96 4.86
N ASN A 34 50.64 68.54 3.68
CA ASN A 34 49.87 68.20 2.49
C ASN A 34 49.99 66.72 2.10
N LYS A 35 51.20 66.13 2.21
CA LYS A 35 51.40 64.69 1.97
C LYS A 35 50.65 63.84 2.99
N SER A 36 50.69 64.23 4.27
CA SER A 36 49.97 63.52 5.33
C SER A 36 48.45 63.60 5.14
N ALA A 37 47.92 64.77 4.78
CA ALA A 37 46.50 64.97 4.52
C ALA A 37 46.00 64.11 3.35
N LYS A 38 46.77 64.03 2.25
CA LYS A 38 46.46 63.13 1.13
C LYS A 38 46.38 61.68 1.58
N LYS A 39 47.37 61.21 2.33
CA LYS A 39 47.41 59.84 2.82
C LYS A 39 46.25 59.52 3.78
N ILE A 40 45.87 60.48 4.63
CA ILE A 40 44.69 60.34 5.51
C ILE A 40 43.42 60.18 4.67
N ASN A 41 43.23 60.99 3.63
CA ASN A 41 42.05 60.90 2.76
C ASN A 41 42.01 59.56 1.99
N GLU A 42 43.14 59.08 1.48
CA GLU A 42 43.24 57.77 0.82
C GLU A 42 42.88 56.62 1.78
N LEU A 43 43.38 56.67 3.02
CA LEU A 43 43.08 55.66 4.03
C LEU A 43 41.61 55.72 4.46
N ALA A 44 41.04 56.92 4.60
CA ALA A 44 39.62 57.10 4.94
C ALA A 44 38.71 56.51 3.84
N ALA A 45 38.98 56.80 2.57
CA ALA A 45 38.22 56.24 1.45
C ALA A 45 38.35 54.72 1.37
N SER A 46 39.54 54.18 1.64
CA SER A 46 39.77 52.73 1.70
C SER A 46 39.01 52.07 2.85
N LEU A 47 38.94 52.73 4.01
CA LEU A 47 38.18 52.27 5.17
C LEU A 47 36.68 52.22 4.86
N GLU A 48 36.13 53.29 4.30
CA GLU A 48 34.71 53.37 3.90
C GLU A 48 34.36 52.27 2.88
N ALA A 49 35.22 52.03 1.90
CA ALA A 49 35.02 50.96 0.93
C ALA A 49 35.00 49.57 1.60
N LYS A 50 35.89 49.35 2.58
CA LYS A 50 35.96 48.10 3.33
C LYS A 50 34.77 47.91 4.28
N GLU A 51 34.27 48.98 4.89
CA GLU A 51 33.06 48.94 5.70
C GLU A 51 31.82 48.58 4.87
N SER A 52 31.72 49.12 3.65
CA SER A 52 30.66 48.75 2.70
C SER A 52 30.73 47.27 2.32
N GLU A 53 31.91 46.76 1.96
CA GLU A 53 32.12 45.35 1.62
C GLU A 53 31.77 44.42 2.79
N LEU A 54 32.13 44.81 4.02
CA LEU A 54 31.80 44.05 5.23
C LEU A 54 30.28 44.01 5.45
N SER A 55 29.58 45.12 5.24
CA SER A 55 28.11 45.16 5.33
C SER A 55 27.45 44.25 4.29
N GLU A 56 27.93 44.24 3.05
CA GLU A 56 27.40 43.36 1.99
C GLU A 56 27.62 41.89 2.31
N LEU A 57 28.81 41.54 2.80
CA LEU A 57 29.12 40.19 3.24
C LEU A 57 28.27 39.77 4.44
N GLY A 58 28.02 40.67 5.39
CA GLY A 58 27.12 40.44 6.52
C GLY A 58 25.71 40.07 6.07
N ASN A 59 25.12 40.86 5.17
CA ASN A 59 23.80 40.57 4.61
C ASN A 59 23.75 39.20 3.91
N LYS A 60 24.82 38.84 3.20
CA LYS A 60 24.90 37.55 2.51
C LYS A 60 25.02 36.37 3.47
N VAL A 61 25.68 36.56 4.62
CA VAL A 61 25.72 35.55 5.68
C VAL A 61 24.33 35.33 6.26
N GLU A 62 23.59 36.40 6.57
CA GLU A 62 22.21 36.29 7.09
C GLU A 62 21.28 35.57 6.10
N GLU A 63 21.38 35.86 4.81
CA GLU A 63 20.61 35.17 3.76
C GLU A 63 20.93 33.67 3.68
N LEU A 64 22.22 33.32 3.75
CA LEU A 64 22.67 31.93 3.74
C LEU A 64 22.23 31.19 5.01
N GLU A 65 22.29 31.83 6.18
CA GLU A 65 21.79 31.25 7.44
C GLU A 65 20.29 30.98 7.37
N SER A 66 19.51 31.91 6.83
CA SER A 66 18.07 31.71 6.61
C SER A 66 17.79 30.55 5.65
N THR A 67 18.56 30.45 4.57
CA THR A 67 18.44 29.35 3.60
C THR A 67 18.78 28.01 4.23
N VAL A 68 19.85 27.94 5.04
CA VAL A 68 20.25 26.72 5.76
C VAL A 68 19.17 26.29 6.73
N ALA A 69 18.60 27.21 7.51
CA ALA A 69 17.49 26.90 8.42
C ALA A 69 16.28 26.30 7.68
N GLY A 70 15.86 26.93 6.57
CA GLY A 70 14.74 26.43 5.78
C GLY A 70 15.01 25.06 5.12
N LEU A 71 16.25 24.80 4.72
CA LEU A 71 16.64 23.47 4.21
C LEU A 71 16.65 22.42 5.33
N SER A 72 17.10 22.77 6.54
CA SER A 72 17.07 21.88 7.70
C SER A 72 15.64 21.48 8.07
N ASP A 73 14.70 22.42 8.11
CA ASP A 73 13.29 22.14 8.38
C ASP A 73 12.71 21.17 7.36
N LYS A 74 13.00 21.41 6.06
CA LYS A 74 12.54 20.54 4.97
C LYS A 74 13.13 19.13 5.03
N ILE A 75 14.38 18.99 5.48
CA ILE A 75 14.98 17.67 5.71
C ILE A 75 14.21 16.93 6.80
N SER A 76 13.91 17.57 7.93
CA SER A 76 13.16 16.95 9.02
C SER A 76 11.74 16.54 8.62
N GLU A 77 11.06 17.36 7.82
CA GLU A 77 9.76 17.00 7.25
C GLU A 77 9.84 15.73 6.38
N LEU A 78 10.82 15.68 5.47
CA LEU A 78 11.01 14.52 4.57
C LEU A 78 11.43 13.26 5.33
N GLU A 79 12.20 13.37 6.40
CA GLU A 79 12.55 12.24 7.26
C GLU A 79 11.32 11.66 7.98
N THR A 80 10.40 12.53 8.40
CA THR A 80 9.14 12.14 9.04
C THR A 80 8.24 11.42 8.03
N GLU A 81 8.04 12.01 6.85
CA GLU A 81 7.24 11.40 5.77
C GLU A 81 7.81 10.03 5.36
N LYS A 82 9.13 9.92 5.23
CA LYS A 82 9.81 8.64 4.93
C LYS A 82 9.55 7.60 6.02
N SER A 83 9.54 8.00 7.29
CA SER A 83 9.24 7.09 8.41
C SER A 83 7.82 6.55 8.32
N ASP A 84 6.86 7.43 8.04
CA ASP A 84 5.43 7.06 7.96
C ASP A 84 5.14 6.16 6.76
N LEU A 85 5.68 6.47 5.59
CA LEU A 85 5.62 5.58 4.41
C LEU A 85 6.27 4.21 4.69
N GLY A 86 7.32 4.18 5.51
CA GLY A 86 7.95 2.93 5.95
C GLY A 86 7.02 2.06 6.79
N LYS A 87 6.21 2.66 7.66
CA LYS A 87 5.20 1.95 8.48
C LYS A 87 4.06 1.44 7.62
N GLU A 88 3.51 2.29 6.76
CA GLU A 88 2.40 1.93 5.85
C GLU A 88 2.78 0.75 4.95
N LYS A 89 4.02 0.75 4.44
CA LYS A 89 4.53 -0.39 3.66
C LYS A 89 4.55 -1.69 4.46
N ALA A 90 5.02 -1.65 5.71
CA ALA A 90 5.07 -2.83 6.57
C ALA A 90 3.66 -3.36 6.88
N GLU A 91 2.69 -2.47 7.09
CA GLU A 91 1.28 -2.83 7.27
C GLU A 91 0.72 -3.49 6.01
N PHE A 92 0.98 -2.92 4.83
CA PHE A 92 0.53 -3.49 3.56
C PHE A 92 1.12 -4.88 3.30
N ASP A 93 2.41 -5.08 3.59
CA ASP A 93 3.07 -6.38 3.46
C ASP A 93 2.44 -7.43 4.40
N SER A 94 2.07 -7.04 5.63
CA SER A 94 1.36 -7.91 6.57
C SER A 94 -0.03 -8.30 6.07
N VAL A 95 -0.80 -7.34 5.54
CA VAL A 95 -2.14 -7.60 4.98
C VAL A 95 -2.06 -8.51 3.77
N LYS A 96 -1.04 -8.32 2.92
CA LYS A 96 -0.81 -9.18 1.75
C LYS A 96 -0.54 -10.62 2.16
N GLU A 97 0.27 -10.85 3.20
CA GLU A 97 0.54 -12.20 3.71
C GLU A 97 -0.73 -12.85 4.26
N GLU A 98 -1.54 -12.10 5.01
CA GLU A 98 -2.82 -12.59 5.53
C GLU A 98 -3.79 -12.96 4.41
N LEU A 99 -3.92 -12.12 3.39
CA LEU A 99 -4.76 -12.40 2.23
C LEU A 99 -4.28 -13.62 1.44
N SER A 100 -2.96 -13.79 1.28
CA SER A 100 -2.40 -14.98 0.61
C SER A 100 -2.82 -16.26 1.32
N LYS A 101 -2.71 -16.29 2.66
CA LYS A 101 -3.14 -17.44 3.46
C LYS A 101 -4.64 -17.72 3.34
N LYS A 102 -5.47 -16.67 3.31
CA LYS A 102 -6.93 -16.81 3.12
C LYS A 102 -7.27 -17.37 1.75
N VAL A 103 -6.54 -16.97 0.71
CA VAL A 103 -6.73 -17.52 -0.64
C VAL A 103 -6.37 -19.00 -0.69
N GLU A 104 -5.21 -19.38 -0.15
CA GLU A 104 -4.78 -20.80 -0.08
C GLU A 104 -5.81 -21.68 0.65
N ALA A 105 -6.32 -21.22 1.80
CA ALA A 105 -7.35 -21.93 2.56
C ALA A 105 -8.67 -22.06 1.76
N ALA A 106 -9.10 -20.99 1.10
CA ALA A 106 -10.32 -21.01 0.28
C ALA A 106 -10.18 -21.93 -0.96
N GLU A 107 -8.99 -21.99 -1.57
CA GLU A 107 -8.70 -22.89 -2.68
C GLU A 107 -8.76 -24.37 -2.25
N GLU A 108 -8.23 -24.69 -1.06
CA GLU A 108 -8.31 -26.03 -0.48
C GLU A 108 -9.76 -26.43 -0.17
N GLU A 109 -10.52 -25.56 0.50
CA GLU A 109 -11.93 -25.79 0.79
C GLU A 109 -12.75 -26.00 -0.49
N LEU A 110 -12.53 -25.18 -1.51
CA LEU A 110 -13.22 -25.30 -2.79
C LEU A 110 -12.84 -26.60 -3.52
N GLY A 111 -11.58 -27.04 -3.42
CA GLY A 111 -11.13 -28.34 -3.91
C GLY A 111 -11.86 -29.49 -3.22
N ASN A 112 -11.99 -29.44 -1.89
CA ASN A 112 -12.71 -30.44 -1.11
C ASN A 112 -14.21 -30.47 -1.43
N MET A 113 -14.86 -29.31 -1.52
CA MET A 113 -16.27 -29.21 -1.90
C MET A 113 -16.54 -29.80 -3.29
N LYS A 114 -15.65 -29.58 -4.26
CA LYS A 114 -15.77 -30.18 -5.60
C LYS A 114 -15.69 -31.70 -5.55
N LYS A 115 -14.74 -32.26 -4.78
CA LYS A 115 -14.66 -33.72 -4.57
C LYS A 115 -15.93 -34.27 -3.93
N ASP A 116 -16.49 -33.58 -2.93
CA ASP A 116 -17.72 -33.99 -2.26
C ASP A 116 -18.93 -33.96 -3.21
N GLN A 117 -19.05 -32.92 -4.04
CA GLN A 117 -20.11 -32.83 -5.06
C GLN A 117 -19.97 -33.94 -6.11
N LEU A 118 -18.75 -34.20 -6.59
CA LEU A 118 -18.49 -35.27 -7.54
C LEU A 118 -18.80 -36.65 -6.95
N ALA A 119 -18.41 -36.90 -5.70
CA ALA A 119 -18.71 -38.14 -4.99
C ALA A 119 -20.23 -38.36 -4.87
N LYS A 120 -20.99 -37.30 -4.56
CA LYS A 120 -22.45 -37.36 -4.50
C LYS A 120 -23.07 -37.71 -5.87
N ALA A 121 -22.63 -37.04 -6.94
CA ALA A 121 -23.11 -37.34 -8.29
C ALA A 121 -22.78 -38.78 -8.73
N ARG A 122 -21.56 -39.24 -8.45
CA ARG A 122 -21.15 -40.62 -8.69
C ARG A 122 -21.98 -41.61 -7.88
N PHE A 123 -22.29 -41.30 -6.63
CA PHE A 123 -23.15 -42.15 -5.81
C PHE A 123 -24.56 -42.25 -6.40
N THR A 124 -25.15 -41.13 -6.84
CA THR A 124 -26.47 -41.16 -7.51
C THR A 124 -26.45 -42.04 -8.75
N GLU A 125 -25.39 -42.01 -9.56
CA GLU A 125 -25.24 -42.90 -10.71
C GLU A 125 -25.15 -44.39 -10.34
N LEU A 126 -24.52 -44.72 -9.21
CA LEU A 126 -24.48 -46.09 -8.69
C LEU A 126 -25.87 -46.53 -8.20
N THR A 127 -26.62 -45.62 -7.57
CA THR A 127 -27.99 -45.86 -7.12
C THR A 127 -28.92 -46.09 -8.31
N GLU A 128 -28.83 -45.28 -9.36
CA GLU A 128 -29.58 -45.45 -10.61
C GLU A 128 -29.26 -46.77 -11.31
N ALA A 129 -27.98 -47.20 -11.29
CA ALA A 129 -27.56 -48.50 -11.78
C ALA A 129 -27.93 -49.67 -10.85
N GLY A 130 -28.54 -49.40 -9.69
CA GLY A 130 -28.94 -50.36 -8.65
C GLY A 130 -27.77 -51.15 -8.08
N ILE A 131 -26.58 -50.54 -8.01
CA ILE A 131 -25.34 -51.12 -7.47
C ILE A 131 -24.81 -50.32 -6.27
N ALA A 132 -25.57 -49.34 -5.78
CA ALA A 132 -25.29 -48.64 -4.54
C ALA A 132 -25.45 -49.56 -3.33
N ALA A 133 -24.65 -49.32 -2.30
CA ALA A 133 -24.84 -49.91 -0.99
C ALA A 133 -26.17 -49.47 -0.38
N LEU A 134 -26.77 -50.34 0.44
CA LEU A 134 -28.05 -50.09 1.10
C LEU A 134 -27.89 -49.81 2.60
N ASP A 135 -26.81 -50.29 3.21
CA ASP A 135 -26.51 -50.06 4.61
C ASP A 135 -25.71 -48.75 4.80
N GLU A 136 -26.09 -47.97 5.81
CA GLU A 136 -25.55 -46.63 6.10
C GLU A 136 -24.01 -46.61 6.15
N LYS A 137 -23.41 -47.63 6.77
CA LYS A 137 -21.96 -47.76 6.86
C LYS A 137 -21.30 -48.04 5.50
N ALA A 138 -21.84 -48.97 4.71
CA ALA A 138 -21.29 -49.24 3.38
C ALA A 138 -21.56 -48.09 2.39
N ILE A 139 -22.60 -47.29 2.60
CA ILE A 139 -22.83 -46.03 1.86
C ILE A 139 -21.70 -45.06 2.15
N GLU A 140 -21.38 -44.80 3.42
CA GLU A 140 -20.25 -43.93 3.80
C GLU A 140 -18.91 -44.43 3.26
N ASP A 141 -18.65 -45.74 3.35
CA ASP A 141 -17.42 -46.35 2.81
C ASP A 141 -17.37 -46.25 1.27
N GLN A 142 -18.49 -46.44 0.57
CA GLN A 142 -18.58 -46.33 -0.89
C GLN A 142 -18.41 -44.88 -1.35
N ILE A 143 -19.05 -43.91 -0.69
CA ILE A 143 -18.89 -42.48 -0.96
C ILE A 143 -17.44 -42.04 -0.72
N SER A 144 -16.84 -42.46 0.39
CA SER A 144 -15.43 -42.18 0.69
C SER A 144 -14.50 -42.76 -0.39
N LYS A 145 -14.81 -43.96 -0.88
CA LYS A 145 -14.02 -44.61 -1.92
C LYS A 145 -14.13 -43.88 -3.26
N ILE A 146 -15.33 -43.54 -3.71
CA ILE A 146 -15.55 -42.87 -5.00
C ILE A 146 -15.15 -41.40 -4.98
N ARG A 147 -15.09 -40.75 -3.81
CA ARG A 147 -14.61 -39.36 -3.65
C ARG A 147 -13.18 -39.17 -4.14
N GLU A 148 -12.32 -40.15 -3.89
CA GLU A 148 -10.90 -40.10 -4.26
C GLU A 148 -10.60 -40.84 -5.59
N MET A 149 -11.62 -41.35 -6.30
CA MET A 149 -11.42 -41.98 -7.61
C MET A 149 -11.23 -40.94 -8.71
N GLU A 150 -10.38 -41.24 -9.68
CA GLU A 150 -10.36 -40.56 -10.96
C GLU A 150 -11.54 -41.03 -11.82
N ASP A 151 -11.97 -40.22 -12.80
CA ASP A 151 -13.15 -40.50 -13.64
C ASP A 151 -13.05 -41.87 -14.34
N GLU A 152 -11.89 -42.19 -14.91
CA GLU A 152 -11.65 -43.47 -15.59
C GLU A 152 -11.76 -44.67 -14.64
N VAL A 153 -11.29 -44.50 -13.40
CA VAL A 153 -11.33 -45.54 -12.36
C VAL A 153 -12.76 -45.74 -11.87
N PHE A 154 -13.52 -44.65 -11.77
CA PHE A 154 -14.93 -44.72 -11.38
C PHE A 154 -15.78 -45.44 -12.44
N GLU A 155 -15.60 -45.14 -13.72
CA GLU A 155 -16.32 -45.81 -14.81
C GLU A 155 -16.01 -47.31 -14.85
N ALA A 156 -14.75 -47.69 -14.68
CA ALA A 156 -14.35 -49.10 -14.56
C ALA A 156 -15.00 -49.77 -13.35
N TYR A 157 -14.97 -49.13 -12.19
CA TYR A 157 -15.60 -49.62 -10.96
C TYR A 157 -17.12 -49.81 -11.13
N LYS A 158 -17.81 -48.85 -11.76
CA LYS A 158 -19.24 -48.92 -12.07
C LYS A 158 -19.53 -50.08 -13.01
N ALA A 159 -18.75 -50.24 -14.08
CA ALA A 159 -18.90 -51.33 -15.04
C ALA A 159 -18.74 -52.71 -14.40
N GLU A 160 -17.68 -52.90 -13.60
CA GLU A 160 -17.43 -54.14 -12.85
C GLU A 160 -18.59 -54.48 -11.91
N ARG A 161 -19.13 -53.48 -11.21
CA ARG A 161 -20.27 -53.67 -10.29
C ARG A 161 -21.56 -54.03 -11.02
N VAL A 162 -21.83 -53.42 -12.17
CA VAL A 162 -22.97 -53.78 -13.01
C VAL A 162 -22.83 -55.21 -13.54
N GLU A 163 -21.63 -55.61 -13.98
CA GLU A 163 -21.37 -56.96 -14.46
C GLU A 163 -21.55 -58.01 -13.33
N LEU A 164 -21.00 -57.74 -12.15
CA LEU A 164 -21.20 -58.57 -10.96
C LEU A 164 -22.67 -58.71 -10.58
N ARG A 165 -23.45 -57.61 -10.62
CA ARG A 165 -24.89 -57.68 -10.35
C ARG A 165 -25.59 -58.56 -11.40
N LYS A 166 -25.27 -58.40 -12.68
CA LYS A 166 -25.84 -59.22 -13.76
C LYS A 166 -25.52 -60.70 -13.58
N SER A 167 -24.28 -61.05 -13.22
CA SER A 167 -23.91 -62.45 -12.98
C SER A 167 -24.63 -63.04 -11.76
N ILE A 168 -24.75 -62.28 -10.67
CA ILE A 168 -25.47 -62.72 -9.46
C ILE A 168 -26.96 -62.93 -9.77
N VAL A 169 -27.60 -61.99 -10.47
CA VAL A 169 -29.01 -62.12 -10.87
C VAL A 169 -29.20 -63.34 -11.78
N ALA A 170 -28.33 -63.55 -12.77
CA ALA A 170 -28.41 -64.72 -13.64
C ALA A 170 -28.24 -66.05 -12.89
N GLU A 171 -27.35 -66.10 -11.89
CA GLU A 171 -27.13 -67.28 -11.04
C GLU A 171 -28.32 -67.54 -10.09
N LEU A 172 -28.93 -66.48 -9.55
CA LEU A 172 -30.16 -66.57 -8.77
C LEU A 172 -31.36 -67.04 -9.62
N GLU A 173 -31.51 -66.55 -10.85
CA GLU A 173 -32.55 -67.00 -11.76
C GLU A 173 -32.37 -68.47 -12.14
N ALA A 174 -31.14 -68.91 -12.44
CA ALA A 174 -30.83 -70.31 -12.78
C ALA A 174 -30.97 -71.28 -11.60
N SER A 175 -30.91 -70.80 -10.35
CA SER A 175 -31.12 -71.61 -9.15
C SER A 175 -32.58 -71.62 -8.67
N SER A 176 -33.46 -70.81 -9.29
CA SER A 176 -34.87 -70.68 -8.92
C SER A 176 -35.83 -71.59 -9.71
N ASP A 177 -35.32 -72.50 -10.54
CA ASP A 177 -36.11 -73.48 -11.31
C ASP A 177 -36.91 -74.48 -10.43
N ASP A 178 -36.75 -74.47 -9.10
CA ASP A 178 -37.55 -75.26 -8.15
C ASP A 178 -38.67 -74.49 -7.42
N ASP A 179 -38.82 -73.15 -7.57
CA ASP A 179 -39.97 -72.42 -6.99
C ASP A 179 -40.28 -71.06 -7.71
N PRO A 180 -41.31 -71.00 -8.58
CA PRO A 180 -41.64 -69.81 -9.38
C PRO A 180 -42.19 -68.62 -8.58
N ASP A 181 -42.46 -68.78 -7.27
CA ASP A 181 -43.01 -67.71 -6.42
C ASP A 181 -41.92 -66.83 -5.75
N ALA A 182 -40.65 -67.24 -5.82
CA ALA A 182 -39.52 -66.51 -5.24
C ALA A 182 -39.00 -65.37 -6.13
N ALA A 183 -38.93 -65.58 -7.44
CA ALA A 183 -38.46 -64.57 -8.40
C ALA A 183 -39.43 -63.38 -8.55
N ALA A 184 -40.73 -63.60 -8.38
CA ALA A 184 -41.76 -62.56 -8.43
C ALA A 184 -41.79 -61.68 -7.17
N LYS A 185 -41.47 -62.25 -6.00
CA LYS A 185 -41.38 -61.50 -4.73
C LYS A 185 -40.17 -60.57 -4.67
N LEU A 186 -39.04 -60.97 -5.23
CA LEU A 186 -37.82 -60.14 -5.23
C LEU A 186 -37.93 -58.93 -6.17
N LYS A 187 -38.52 -59.09 -7.37
CA LYS A 187 -38.85 -57.94 -8.24
C LYS A 187 -39.80 -56.94 -7.57
N ALA A 188 -40.77 -57.43 -6.79
CA ALA A 188 -41.70 -56.58 -6.06
C ALA A 188 -41.05 -55.84 -4.88
N GLU A 189 -40.07 -56.43 -4.19
CA GLU A 189 -39.30 -55.75 -3.13
C GLU A 189 -38.30 -54.74 -3.69
N GLU A 190 -37.70 -55.01 -4.85
CA GLU A 190 -36.77 -54.10 -5.53
C GLU A 190 -37.49 -52.84 -6.08
N ASP A 191 -38.67 -53.02 -6.67
CA ASP A 191 -39.53 -51.91 -7.12
C ASP A 191 -40.10 -51.08 -5.96
N ALA A 192 -40.39 -51.72 -4.82
CA ALA A 192 -40.88 -51.04 -3.61
C ALA A 192 -39.78 -50.23 -2.89
N ALA A 193 -38.52 -50.70 -2.90
CA ALA A 193 -37.39 -49.96 -2.36
C ALA A 193 -37.03 -48.73 -3.22
N ALA A 194 -37.10 -48.86 -4.55
CA ALA A 194 -36.89 -47.74 -5.47
C ALA A 194 -37.99 -46.66 -5.36
N ALA A 195 -39.22 -47.04 -5.01
CA ALA A 195 -40.33 -46.11 -4.82
C ALA A 195 -40.22 -45.31 -3.49
N LYS A 196 -39.74 -45.95 -2.41
CA LYS A 196 -39.57 -45.28 -1.10
C LYS A 196 -38.48 -44.21 -1.09
N LEU A 197 -37.40 -44.42 -1.83
CA LEU A 197 -36.30 -43.44 -1.93
C LEU A 197 -36.71 -42.16 -2.69
N LYS A 198 -37.65 -42.26 -3.63
CA LYS A 198 -38.20 -41.08 -4.35
C LYS A 198 -39.10 -40.20 -3.48
N GLU A 199 -39.82 -40.79 -2.53
CA GLU A 199 -40.70 -40.01 -1.62
C GLU A 199 -39.92 -39.19 -0.57
N GLU A 200 -38.71 -39.62 -0.18
CA GLU A 200 -37.85 -38.83 0.73
C GLU A 200 -37.09 -37.71 0.02
N GLU A 201 -36.84 -37.83 -1.29
CA GLU A 201 -36.17 -36.81 -2.10
C GLU A 201 -37.07 -35.60 -2.39
N GLU A 202 -38.38 -35.81 -2.61
CA GLU A 202 -39.35 -34.71 -2.81
C GLU A 202 -39.65 -33.93 -1.51
N ALA A 203 -39.45 -34.53 -0.33
CA ALA A 203 -39.63 -33.83 0.96
C ALA A 203 -38.48 -32.85 1.29
N ALA A 204 -37.31 -33.00 0.65
CA ALA A 204 -36.15 -32.12 0.84
C ALA A 204 -36.07 -30.94 -0.15
N ALA A 205 -36.88 -30.94 -1.21
CA ALA A 205 -36.89 -29.93 -2.28
C ALA A 205 -37.78 -28.70 -1.97
N GLY A 206 -38.07 -28.44 -0.69
CA GLY A 206 -38.92 -27.32 -0.26
C GLY A 206 -38.15 -26.04 0.07
N SER A 207 -37.52 -25.39 -0.91
CA SER A 207 -37.34 -23.91 -0.93
C SER A 207 -36.67 -23.45 -2.23
N ASP A 208 -37.38 -23.59 -3.34
CA ASP A 208 -37.08 -22.83 -4.58
C ASP A 208 -37.52 -21.37 -4.39
N GLU A 209 -36.68 -20.58 -3.71
CA GLU A 209 -36.59 -19.14 -4.02
C GLU A 209 -35.37 -18.93 -4.91
N PRO A 210 -35.49 -18.22 -6.04
CA PRO A 210 -34.37 -17.99 -6.95
C PRO A 210 -33.30 -17.17 -6.25
N ILE A 211 -32.22 -17.83 -5.84
CA ILE A 211 -31.04 -17.19 -5.28
C ILE A 211 -30.34 -16.46 -6.43
N GLU A 212 -30.50 -15.14 -6.50
CA GLU A 212 -29.74 -14.30 -7.42
C GLU A 212 -28.22 -14.50 -7.17
N PRO A 213 -27.46 -15.01 -8.16
CA PRO A 213 -26.05 -15.36 -7.97
C PRO A 213 -25.18 -14.20 -7.48
N MET A 214 -25.58 -12.96 -7.78
CA MET A 214 -24.85 -11.77 -7.34
C MET A 214 -25.03 -11.43 -5.86
N ARG A 215 -26.14 -11.83 -5.21
CA ARG A 215 -26.37 -11.60 -3.77
C ARG A 215 -25.61 -12.59 -2.90
N ALA A 216 -25.54 -13.86 -3.32
CA ALA A 216 -24.84 -14.91 -2.58
C ALA A 216 -23.32 -14.67 -2.55
N VAL A 217 -22.74 -14.19 -3.66
CA VAL A 217 -21.31 -13.84 -3.73
C VAL A 217 -21.00 -12.59 -2.89
N ALA A 218 -21.92 -11.60 -2.83
CA ALA A 218 -21.75 -10.41 -2.00
C ALA A 218 -21.80 -10.72 -0.49
N ALA A 219 -22.67 -11.65 -0.07
CA ALA A 219 -22.77 -12.09 1.32
C ALA A 219 -21.54 -12.92 1.77
N ALA A 220 -20.99 -13.77 0.89
CA ALA A 220 -19.79 -14.57 1.20
C ALA A 220 -18.51 -13.73 1.29
N LEU A 221 -18.46 -12.55 0.66
CA LEU A 221 -17.30 -11.66 0.64
C LEU A 221 -17.32 -10.56 1.71
N ASN A 222 -18.36 -10.47 2.55
CA ASN A 222 -18.49 -9.42 3.57
C ASN A 222 -18.32 -7.99 2.99
N LEU A 223 -18.60 -7.82 1.70
CA LEU A 223 -18.58 -6.54 1.01
C LEU A 223 -19.95 -5.91 1.23
N GLU A 224 -20.12 -5.21 2.36
CA GLU A 224 -21.17 -4.20 2.53
C GLU A 224 -21.03 -3.18 1.40
N THR A 225 -21.73 -3.43 0.29
CA THR A 225 -21.73 -2.60 -0.91
C THR A 225 -22.77 -1.48 -0.83
N ALA A 226 -23.28 -1.20 0.37
CA ALA A 226 -23.98 0.03 0.68
C ALA A 226 -23.21 0.72 1.81
N PRO A 227 -22.53 1.86 1.58
CA PRO A 227 -22.04 2.66 2.68
C PRO A 227 -23.23 2.97 3.60
N SER A 228 -23.08 2.71 4.90
CA SER A 228 -24.14 2.98 5.87
C SER A 228 -24.65 4.41 5.70
N GLU A 229 -25.95 4.65 5.92
CA GLU A 229 -26.53 6.00 5.81
C GLU A 229 -25.76 7.03 6.66
N ASP A 230 -25.13 6.58 7.74
CA ASP A 230 -24.24 7.35 8.60
C ASP A 230 -22.94 7.79 7.88
N MET A 231 -22.31 6.89 7.12
CA MET A 231 -21.10 7.20 6.33
C MET A 231 -21.42 8.18 5.19
N VAL A 232 -22.52 7.95 4.46
CA VAL A 232 -22.95 8.86 3.39
C VAL A 232 -23.26 10.26 3.95
N SER A 233 -23.88 10.32 5.13
CA SER A 233 -24.16 11.58 5.82
C SER A 233 -22.88 12.31 6.24
N LYS A 234 -21.90 11.59 6.82
CA LYS A 234 -20.59 12.16 7.19
C LYS A 234 -19.82 12.70 5.98
N TYR A 235 -19.78 11.99 4.86
CA TYR A 235 -19.13 12.49 3.65
C TYR A 235 -19.82 13.71 3.06
N LYS A 236 -21.16 13.76 3.14
CA LYS A 236 -21.94 14.92 2.70
C LYS A 236 -21.71 16.15 3.58
N GLU A 237 -21.58 15.96 4.88
CA GLU A 237 -21.21 17.05 5.81
C GLU A 237 -19.78 17.53 5.59
N LEU A 238 -18.82 16.62 5.41
CA LEU A 238 -17.43 16.93 5.11
C LEU A 238 -17.33 17.74 3.81
N GLY A 239 -18.05 17.34 2.77
CA GLY A 239 -18.10 18.05 1.49
C GLY A 239 -18.65 19.47 1.62
N LYS A 240 -19.72 19.67 2.41
CA LYS A 240 -20.26 21.01 2.71
C LYS A 240 -19.27 21.87 3.50
N ALA A 241 -18.57 21.29 4.46
CA ALA A 241 -17.56 22.00 5.25
C ALA A 241 -16.35 22.43 4.40
N MET A 242 -15.91 21.58 3.46
CA MET A 242 -14.86 21.93 2.51
C MET A 242 -15.30 23.04 1.54
N ALA A 243 -16.50 22.94 0.97
CA ALA A 243 -17.04 23.97 0.08
C ALA A 243 -17.10 25.35 0.77
N LYS A 244 -17.58 25.39 2.02
CA LYS A 244 -17.62 26.61 2.83
C LYS A 244 -16.22 27.17 3.13
N LYS A 245 -15.22 26.32 3.36
CA LYS A 245 -13.82 26.76 3.52
C LYS A 245 -13.24 27.33 2.23
N TYR A 246 -13.66 26.83 1.07
CA TYR A 246 -13.22 27.37 -0.22
C TYR A 246 -13.86 28.73 -0.51
N GLU A 247 -15.14 28.92 -0.21
CA GLU A 247 -15.83 30.22 -0.35
C GLU A 247 -15.21 31.29 0.55
N GLN A 248 -14.88 30.94 1.80
CA GLN A 248 -14.20 31.85 2.75
C GLN A 248 -12.76 32.20 2.37
N LYS A 249 -12.14 31.44 1.47
CA LYS A 249 -10.78 31.69 0.99
C LYS A 249 -10.77 32.48 -0.34
N SER A 250 -11.95 32.71 -0.93
CA SER A 250 -12.14 33.45 -2.19
C SER A 250 -12.69 34.87 -2.00
N GLU A 251 -12.95 35.28 -0.76
CA GLU A 251 -13.20 36.67 -0.34
C GLU A 251 -11.91 37.28 0.26
#